data_AF-A0A7C4MEU6-F1
#
_entry.id   AF-A0A7C4MEU6-F1
#
_cell.length_a   1.000
_cell.length_b   1.000
_cell.length_c   1.000
_cell.angle_alpha   90.00
_cell.angle_beta   90.00
_cell.angle_gamma   90.00
#
_symmetry.space_group_name_H-M   'P 1'
#
loop_
_entity.id
_entity.type
_entity.pdbx_description
1 polymer ?
#
loop_
_entity_poly.entity_id
_entity_poly.type
_entity_poly.pdbx_seq_one_letter_code
_entity_poly.pdbx_strand_id
1 'polypeptide(L)'
;MSENVAEINLEQIPEIFKAESRKLESLIGKLNKRLEIIKTTNQKEKEFYNDFEYVKKVYEVLNSFFYGITIKDLDEIKGELEKFESLWRKKVAKFGEDIKSKEFSDDHLTELYNDLIQFLNHQISFLEEVLRSQEKIFEKSKNEISDKFNALSRFVNVLIKRIESSEVDKIKLGEVIKAEFDEVKQLVDKIPRNITELTNIIDQPIQGLYTRVKDELYSKRDKLKRLAVENQLLSENEVAVLETLYEERIKEDELGKVVQIVMQRLGIKKEDSQKLLFDLSEKGLLLIKLIAE
;
A
#
# COMPACT_ATOMS: atom_id res chain seq x y z
N MET A 1 68.58 -40.38 -20.97
CA MET A 1 67.78 -39.16 -20.76
C MET A 1 68.27 -38.13 -21.76
N SER A 2 67.58 -37.99 -22.88
CA SER A 2 67.86 -36.98 -23.90
C SER A 2 66.94 -35.80 -23.65
N GLU A 3 67.52 -34.68 -23.21
CA GLU A 3 66.85 -33.38 -23.23
C GLU A 3 66.54 -33.04 -24.69
N ASN A 4 65.25 -33.05 -25.05
CA ASN A 4 64.79 -32.44 -26.28
C ASN A 4 64.93 -30.92 -26.13
N VAL A 5 66.11 -30.40 -26.46
CA VAL A 5 66.31 -28.97 -26.69
C VAL A 5 65.64 -28.66 -28.02
N ALA A 6 64.50 -27.99 -28.00
CA ALA A 6 63.86 -27.51 -29.21
C ALA A 6 64.80 -26.49 -29.89
N GLU A 7 65.32 -26.82 -31.09
CA GLU A 7 66.06 -25.88 -31.93
C GLU A 7 65.10 -24.80 -32.44
N ILE A 8 65.08 -23.64 -31.78
CA ILE A 8 64.33 -22.47 -32.24
C ILE A 8 65.23 -21.72 -33.23
N ASN A 9 64.78 -21.58 -34.49
CA ASN A 9 65.47 -20.73 -35.45
C ASN A 9 65.31 -19.26 -35.01
N LEU A 10 66.43 -18.53 -34.88
CA LEU A 10 66.47 -17.13 -34.45
C LEU A 10 65.57 -16.22 -35.32
N GLU A 11 65.37 -16.57 -36.60
CA GLU A 11 64.48 -15.85 -37.53
C GLU A 11 62.98 -15.98 -37.19
N GLN A 12 62.59 -17.03 -36.44
CA GLN A 12 61.20 -17.28 -36.03
C GLN A 12 60.84 -16.58 -34.71
N ILE A 13 61.83 -16.11 -33.97
CA ILE A 13 61.65 -15.44 -32.67
C ILE A 13 60.66 -14.26 -32.74
N PRO A 14 60.72 -13.33 -33.72
CA PRO A 14 59.76 -12.24 -33.84
C PRO A 14 58.31 -12.71 -34.06
N GLU A 15 58.12 -13.81 -34.78
CA GLU A 15 56.78 -14.38 -35.02
C GLU A 15 56.21 -15.05 -33.77
N ILE A 16 57.07 -15.76 -33.01
CA ILE A 16 56.71 -16.33 -31.70
C ILE A 16 56.29 -15.21 -30.74
N PHE A 17 57.07 -14.14 -30.62
CA PHE A 17 56.71 -12.99 -29.78
C PHE A 17 55.41 -12.30 -30.23
N LYS A 18 55.17 -12.15 -31.54
CA LYS A 18 53.89 -11.63 -32.05
C LYS A 18 52.72 -12.54 -31.71
N ALA A 19 52.88 -13.86 -31.83
CA ALA A 19 51.84 -14.82 -31.47
C ALA A 19 51.51 -14.77 -29.98
N GLU A 20 52.53 -14.70 -29.11
CA GLU A 20 52.34 -14.55 -27.67
C GLU A 20 51.72 -13.19 -27.30
N SER A 21 52.13 -12.11 -27.97
CA SER A 21 51.50 -10.78 -27.81
C SER A 21 50.00 -10.82 -28.11
N ARG A 22 49.58 -11.47 -29.20
CA ARG A 22 48.16 -11.64 -29.55
C ARG A 22 47.40 -12.48 -28.51
N LYS A 23 48.03 -13.52 -27.95
CA LYS A 23 47.44 -14.33 -26.87
C LYS A 23 47.23 -13.48 -25.61
N LEU A 24 48.20 -12.65 -25.24
CA LEU A 24 48.10 -11.72 -24.11
C LEU A 24 47.00 -10.68 -24.34
N GLU A 25 46.91 -10.08 -25.54
CA GLU A 25 45.83 -9.16 -25.90
C GLU A 25 44.44 -9.81 -25.80
N SER A 26 44.30 -11.05 -26.29
CA SER A 26 43.07 -11.83 -26.17
C SER A 26 42.69 -12.07 -24.70
N LEU A 27 43.68 -12.40 -23.86
CA LEU A 27 43.49 -12.64 -22.43
C LEU A 27 43.08 -11.36 -21.70
N ILE A 28 43.70 -10.22 -22.02
CA ILE A 28 43.29 -8.90 -21.52
C ILE A 28 41.84 -8.60 -21.90
N GLY A 29 41.45 -8.87 -23.15
CA GLY A 29 40.07 -8.70 -23.60
C GLY A 29 39.06 -9.52 -22.79
N LYS A 30 39.37 -10.80 -22.52
CA LYS A 30 38.54 -11.67 -21.68
C LYS A 30 38.45 -11.18 -20.23
N LEU A 31 39.57 -10.76 -19.65
CA LEU A 31 39.61 -10.21 -18.28
C LEU A 31 38.78 -8.93 -18.16
N ASN A 32 38.89 -8.02 -19.12
CA ASN A 32 38.09 -6.78 -19.13
C ASN A 32 36.59 -7.07 -19.23
N LYS A 33 36.19 -8.01 -20.11
CA LYS A 33 34.77 -8.42 -20.22
C LYS A 33 34.25 -9.01 -18.90
N ARG A 34 35.04 -9.86 -18.25
CA ARG A 34 34.71 -10.44 -16.94
C ARG A 34 34.59 -9.37 -15.86
N LEU A 35 35.50 -8.40 -15.83
CA LEU A 35 35.45 -7.28 -14.89
C LEU A 35 34.16 -6.47 -15.02
N GLU A 36 33.72 -6.18 -16.25
CA GLU A 36 32.46 -5.46 -16.49
C GLU A 36 31.23 -6.26 -16.03
N ILE A 37 31.22 -7.58 -16.22
CA ILE A 37 30.15 -8.45 -15.71
C ILE A 37 30.09 -8.41 -14.18
N ILE A 38 31.25 -8.51 -13.51
CA ILE A 38 31.33 -8.44 -12.04
C ILE A 38 30.82 -7.09 -11.54
N LYS A 39 31.24 -5.99 -12.16
CA LYS A 39 30.77 -4.64 -11.78
C LYS A 39 29.26 -4.50 -11.93
N THR A 40 28.71 -4.92 -13.07
CA THR A 40 27.28 -4.84 -13.37
C THR A 40 26.46 -5.67 -12.38
N THR A 41 26.94 -6.88 -12.10
CA THR A 41 26.33 -7.81 -11.15
C THR A 41 26.30 -7.25 -9.73
N ASN A 42 27.44 -6.75 -9.25
CA ASN A 42 27.57 -6.14 -7.94
C ASN A 42 26.69 -4.88 -7.79
N GLN A 43 26.55 -4.09 -8.86
CA GLN A 43 25.66 -2.93 -8.86
C GLN A 43 24.19 -3.37 -8.72
N LYS A 44 23.76 -4.40 -9.48
CA LYS A 44 22.41 -4.97 -9.36
C LYS A 44 22.13 -5.57 -7.99
N GLU A 45 23.10 -6.24 -7.40
CA GLU A 45 22.98 -6.80 -6.05
C GLU A 45 22.76 -5.69 -5.00
N LYS A 46 23.46 -4.56 -5.14
CA LYS A 46 23.25 -3.39 -4.27
C LYS A 46 21.86 -2.77 -4.43
N GLU A 47 21.43 -2.57 -5.68
CA GLU A 47 20.08 -2.06 -5.99
C GLU A 47 19.02 -2.97 -5.38
N PHE A 48 19.14 -4.28 -5.64
CA PHE A 48 18.29 -5.30 -5.05
C PHE A 48 18.23 -5.23 -3.52
N TYR A 49 19.38 -5.13 -2.85
CA TYR A 49 19.42 -5.06 -1.38
C TYR A 49 18.71 -3.81 -0.85
N ASN A 50 18.92 -2.66 -1.49
CA ASN A 50 18.23 -1.42 -1.13
C ASN A 50 16.71 -1.54 -1.30
N ASP A 51 16.26 -2.13 -2.41
CA ASP A 51 14.84 -2.34 -2.68
C ASP A 51 14.21 -3.29 -1.64
N PHE A 52 14.92 -4.37 -1.30
CA PHE A 52 14.45 -5.34 -0.32
C PHE A 52 14.30 -4.72 1.08
N GLU A 53 15.31 -3.97 1.53
CA GLU A 53 15.27 -3.28 2.82
C GLU A 53 14.16 -2.21 2.84
N TYR A 54 13.93 -1.52 1.73
CA TYR A 54 12.82 -0.57 1.63
C TYR A 54 11.46 -1.27 1.72
N VAL A 55 11.23 -2.35 0.98
CA VAL A 55 9.99 -3.14 1.03
C VAL A 55 9.73 -3.68 2.44
N LYS A 56 10.77 -4.15 3.13
CA LYS A 56 10.68 -4.57 4.55
C LYS A 56 10.29 -3.43 5.46
N LYS A 57 10.97 -2.28 5.34
CA LYS A 57 10.64 -1.08 6.12
C LYS A 57 9.19 -0.65 5.89
N VAL A 58 8.72 -0.65 4.64
CA VAL A 58 7.32 -0.33 4.31
C VAL A 58 6.37 -1.32 5.00
N TYR A 59 6.65 -2.62 4.92
CA TYR A 59 5.86 -3.65 5.61
C TYR A 59 5.76 -3.39 7.12
N GLU A 60 6.89 -3.14 7.79
CA GLU A 60 6.95 -2.91 9.23
C GLU A 60 6.14 -1.69 9.65
N VAL A 61 6.26 -0.59 8.89
CA VAL A 61 5.53 0.63 9.19
C VAL A 61 4.02 0.45 8.92
N LEU A 62 3.63 -0.25 7.85
CA LEU A 62 2.22 -0.60 7.63
C LEU A 62 1.68 -1.48 8.76
N ASN A 63 2.44 -2.48 9.18
CA ASN A 63 2.05 -3.35 10.29
C ASN A 63 1.86 -2.55 11.60
N SER A 64 2.72 -1.57 11.85
CA SER A 64 2.55 -0.62 12.95
C SER A 64 1.31 0.26 12.77
N PHE A 65 1.10 0.83 11.58
CA PHE A 65 -0.06 1.65 11.24
C PHE A 65 -1.40 0.94 11.49
N PHE A 66 -1.47 -0.35 11.16
CA PHE A 66 -2.62 -1.23 11.37
C PHE A 66 -2.63 -1.95 12.72
N TYR A 67 -1.75 -1.59 13.66
CA TYR A 67 -1.71 -2.26 14.96
C TYR A 67 -3.10 -2.25 15.64
N GLY A 68 -3.51 -3.42 16.14
CA GLY A 68 -4.84 -3.64 16.71
C GLY A 68 -5.90 -4.15 15.71
N ILE A 69 -5.58 -4.27 14.42
CA ILE A 69 -6.46 -4.90 13.43
C ILE A 69 -5.68 -5.85 12.51
N THR A 70 -6.30 -6.97 12.15
CA THR A 70 -5.75 -7.91 11.17
C THR A 70 -6.12 -7.48 9.76
N ILE A 71 -5.12 -7.28 8.90
CA ILE A 71 -5.29 -7.02 7.47
C ILE A 71 -4.77 -8.24 6.71
N LYS A 72 -5.68 -9.06 6.20
CA LYS A 72 -5.36 -10.34 5.54
C LYS A 72 -4.31 -10.17 4.43
N ASP A 73 -4.48 -9.16 3.57
CA ASP A 73 -3.56 -8.88 2.46
C ASP A 73 -2.13 -8.54 2.97
N LEU A 74 -2.01 -7.98 4.18
CA LEU A 74 -0.72 -7.67 4.80
C LEU A 74 -0.05 -8.92 5.40
N ASP A 75 -0.84 -9.85 5.96
CA ASP A 75 -0.35 -11.15 6.43
C ASP A 75 0.13 -12.02 5.27
N GLU A 76 -0.55 -11.96 4.11
CA GLU A 76 -0.10 -12.62 2.88
C GLU A 76 1.26 -12.09 2.44
N ILE A 77 1.45 -10.76 2.41
CA ILE A 77 2.75 -10.11 2.11
C ILE A 77 3.84 -10.56 3.09
N LYS A 78 3.53 -10.67 4.38
CA LYS A 78 4.50 -11.19 5.37
C LYS A 78 5.00 -12.58 4.99
N GLY A 79 4.08 -13.49 4.68
CA GLY A 79 4.40 -14.86 4.28
C GLY A 79 5.19 -14.93 2.98
N GLU A 80 4.91 -14.03 2.03
CA GLU A 80 5.67 -13.89 0.79
C GLU A 80 7.11 -13.42 1.05
N LEU A 81 7.30 -12.41 1.90
CA LEU A 81 8.63 -11.90 2.28
C LEU A 81 9.46 -12.95 3.04
N GLU A 82 8.85 -13.74 3.91
CA GLU A 82 9.54 -14.83 4.63
C GLU A 82 9.98 -15.97 3.70
N LYS A 83 9.09 -16.40 2.78
CA LYS A 83 9.42 -17.40 1.75
C LYS A 83 10.54 -16.91 0.86
N PHE A 84 10.46 -15.65 0.45
CA PHE A 84 11.45 -14.98 -0.36
C PHE A 84 12.81 -14.96 0.34
N GLU A 85 12.89 -14.54 1.61
CA GLU A 85 14.16 -14.45 2.34
C GLU A 85 14.83 -15.83 2.45
N SER A 86 14.04 -16.88 2.69
CA SER A 86 14.52 -18.26 2.66
C SER A 86 15.05 -18.68 1.28
N LEU A 87 14.34 -18.35 0.20
CA LEU A 87 14.76 -18.66 -1.18
C LEU A 87 16.06 -17.93 -1.54
N TRP A 88 16.17 -16.65 -1.21
CA TRP A 88 17.36 -15.83 -1.39
C TRP A 88 18.57 -16.44 -0.66
N ARG A 89 18.44 -16.74 0.64
CA ARG A 89 19.53 -17.34 1.43
C ARG A 89 20.01 -18.68 0.84
N LYS A 90 19.09 -19.53 0.38
CA LYS A 90 19.43 -20.80 -0.28
C LYS A 90 20.17 -20.59 -1.60
N LYS A 91 19.73 -19.64 -2.41
CA LYS A 91 20.38 -19.33 -3.70
C LYS A 91 21.76 -18.72 -3.52
N VAL A 92 21.94 -17.80 -2.57
CA VAL A 92 23.25 -17.25 -2.20
C VAL A 92 24.19 -18.33 -1.72
N ALA A 93 23.72 -19.26 -0.87
CA ALA A 93 24.52 -20.40 -0.41
C ALA A 93 24.99 -21.27 -1.58
N LYS A 94 24.08 -21.63 -2.50
CA LYS A 94 24.40 -22.41 -3.70
C LYS A 94 25.45 -21.71 -4.57
N PHE A 95 25.25 -20.43 -4.86
CA PHE A 95 26.25 -19.65 -5.63
C PHE A 95 27.61 -19.62 -4.92
N GLY A 96 27.62 -19.53 -3.59
CA GLY A 96 28.85 -19.61 -2.80
C GLY A 96 29.55 -20.98 -2.87
N GLU A 97 28.80 -22.07 -3.01
CA GLU A 97 29.34 -23.42 -3.23
C GLU A 97 29.90 -23.58 -4.64
N ASP A 98 29.16 -23.11 -5.65
CA ASP A 98 29.56 -23.15 -7.06
C ASP A 98 30.88 -22.37 -7.28
N ILE A 99 31.07 -21.23 -6.61
CA ILE A 99 32.34 -20.48 -6.65
C ILE A 99 33.49 -21.26 -5.97
N LYS A 100 33.21 -22.07 -4.95
CA LYS A 100 34.24 -22.84 -4.22
C LYS A 100 34.67 -24.11 -4.94
N SER A 101 33.86 -24.64 -5.86
CA SER A 101 34.11 -25.90 -6.57
C SER A 101 35.34 -25.88 -7.49
N LYS A 102 35.89 -24.69 -7.79
CA LYS A 102 37.07 -24.44 -8.66
C LYS A 102 36.92 -24.89 -10.11
N GLU A 103 35.74 -25.28 -10.58
CA GLU A 103 35.46 -25.58 -11.99
C GLU A 103 35.26 -24.29 -12.80
N PHE A 104 36.33 -23.51 -13.00
CA PHE A 104 36.25 -22.23 -13.69
C PHE A 104 36.63 -22.33 -15.18
N SER A 105 35.75 -22.91 -15.99
CA SER A 105 35.80 -22.72 -17.44
C SER A 105 35.19 -21.38 -17.85
N ASP A 106 35.54 -20.86 -19.03
CA ASP A 106 34.91 -19.65 -19.60
C ASP A 106 33.38 -19.81 -19.72
N ASP A 107 32.91 -21.01 -20.08
CA ASP A 107 31.49 -21.33 -20.26
C ASP A 107 30.76 -21.40 -18.92
N HIS A 108 31.34 -22.08 -17.93
CA HIS A 108 30.74 -22.23 -16.61
C HIS A 108 30.59 -20.89 -15.89
N LEU A 109 31.60 -20.01 -15.99
CA LEU A 109 31.50 -18.65 -15.46
C LEU A 109 30.41 -17.85 -16.14
N THR A 110 30.29 -17.96 -17.46
CA THR A 110 29.25 -17.25 -18.22
C THR A 110 27.86 -17.70 -17.80
N GLU A 111 27.65 -19.01 -17.64
CA GLU A 111 26.40 -19.60 -17.14
C GLU A 111 26.07 -19.11 -15.71
N LEU A 112 27.03 -19.17 -14.79
CA LEU A 112 26.90 -18.70 -13.41
C LEU A 112 26.44 -17.24 -13.34
N TYR A 113 27.05 -16.36 -14.14
CA TYR A 113 26.68 -14.95 -14.18
C TYR A 113 25.29 -14.72 -14.77
N ASN A 114 24.94 -15.44 -15.83
CA ASN A 114 23.62 -15.34 -16.45
C ASN A 114 22.53 -15.78 -15.46
N ASP A 115 22.73 -16.90 -14.78
CA ASP A 115 21.81 -17.42 -13.76
C ASP A 115 21.62 -16.43 -12.62
N LEU A 116 22.70 -15.81 -12.15
CA LEU A 116 22.62 -14.84 -11.05
C LEU A 116 21.93 -13.55 -11.49
N ILE A 117 22.21 -13.04 -12.70
CA ILE A 117 21.51 -11.85 -13.24
C ILE A 117 20.03 -12.14 -13.45
N GLN A 118 19.68 -13.30 -14.03
CA GLN A 118 18.28 -13.70 -14.21
C GLN A 118 17.57 -13.82 -12.87
N PHE A 119 18.22 -14.45 -11.90
CA PHE A 119 17.70 -14.55 -10.54
C PHE A 119 17.44 -13.16 -9.93
N LEU A 120 18.43 -12.25 -9.96
CA LEU A 120 18.30 -10.90 -9.42
C LEU A 120 17.17 -10.12 -10.12
N ASN A 121 17.09 -10.15 -11.45
CA ASN A 121 16.03 -9.49 -12.19
C ASN A 121 14.64 -9.99 -11.77
N HIS A 122 14.48 -11.31 -11.63
CA HIS A 122 13.22 -11.90 -11.18
C HIS A 122 12.86 -11.45 -9.76
N GLN A 123 13.85 -11.38 -8.86
CA GLN A 123 13.60 -10.91 -7.50
C GLN A 123 13.25 -9.42 -7.44
N ILE A 124 13.90 -8.57 -8.23
CA ILE A 124 13.58 -7.14 -8.31
C ILE A 124 12.12 -6.96 -8.77
N SER A 125 11.70 -7.66 -9.83
CA SER A 125 10.30 -7.60 -10.29
C SER A 125 9.31 -8.05 -9.22
N PHE A 126 9.64 -9.10 -8.45
CA PHE A 126 8.82 -9.54 -7.33
C PHE A 126 8.71 -8.45 -6.23
N LEU A 127 9.82 -7.81 -5.87
CA LEU A 127 9.81 -6.73 -4.87
C LEU A 127 8.97 -5.52 -5.33
N GLU A 128 9.01 -5.17 -6.62
CA GLU A 128 8.14 -4.14 -7.19
C GLU A 128 6.65 -4.52 -7.06
N GLU A 129 6.28 -5.79 -7.28
CA GLU A 129 4.91 -6.28 -7.13
C GLU A 129 4.45 -6.24 -5.66
N VAL A 130 5.31 -6.62 -4.73
CA VAL A 130 5.03 -6.53 -3.29
C VAL A 130 4.84 -5.06 -2.88
N LEU A 131 5.72 -4.16 -3.32
CA LEU A 131 5.61 -2.73 -3.00
C LEU A 131 4.29 -2.13 -3.53
N ARG A 132 3.92 -2.43 -4.78
CA ARG A 132 2.63 -2.00 -5.33
C ARG A 132 1.44 -2.54 -4.52
N SER A 133 1.56 -3.75 -3.98
CA SER A 133 0.51 -4.35 -3.15
C SER A 133 0.41 -3.64 -1.80
N GLN A 134 1.55 -3.33 -1.16
CA GLN A 134 1.62 -2.52 0.06
C GLN A 134 1.00 -1.12 -0.15
N GLU A 135 1.32 -0.44 -1.25
CA GLU A 135 0.71 0.85 -1.62
C GLU A 135 -0.81 0.75 -1.77
N LYS A 136 -1.30 -0.28 -2.47
CA LYS A 136 -2.74 -0.50 -2.62
C LYS A 136 -3.45 -0.72 -1.29
N ILE A 137 -2.85 -1.47 -0.35
CA ILE A 137 -3.41 -1.69 0.99
C ILE A 137 -3.52 -0.35 1.73
N PHE A 138 -2.48 0.48 1.68
CA PHE A 138 -2.49 1.79 2.31
C PHE A 138 -3.55 2.70 1.70
N GLU A 139 -3.58 2.83 0.37
CA GLU A 139 -4.54 3.68 -0.34
C GLU A 139 -5.99 3.25 -0.11
N LYS A 140 -6.27 1.94 -0.14
CA LYS A 140 -7.61 1.39 0.16
C LYS A 140 -8.07 1.78 1.56
N SER A 141 -7.16 1.69 2.54
CA SER A 141 -7.46 2.01 3.94
C SER A 141 -7.66 3.51 4.16
N LYS A 142 -6.84 4.35 3.51
CA LYS A 142 -7.00 5.82 3.51
C LYS A 142 -8.32 6.23 2.87
N ASN A 143 -8.68 5.63 1.74
CA ASN A 143 -9.95 5.90 1.06
C ASN A 143 -11.14 5.50 1.93
N GLU A 144 -11.06 4.37 2.63
CA GLU A 144 -12.08 4.00 3.61
C GLU A 144 -12.26 5.09 4.67
N ILE A 145 -11.18 5.53 5.33
CA ILE A 145 -11.26 6.60 6.34
C ILE A 145 -11.82 7.90 5.76
N SER A 146 -11.35 8.31 4.59
CA SER A 146 -11.82 9.51 3.88
C SER A 146 -13.32 9.45 3.59
N ASP A 147 -13.82 8.31 3.11
CA ASP A 147 -15.24 8.11 2.85
C ASP A 147 -16.09 8.26 4.12
N LYS A 148 -15.63 7.65 5.22
CA LYS A 148 -16.32 7.75 6.53
C LYS A 148 -16.30 9.19 7.04
N PHE A 149 -15.16 9.87 6.96
CA PHE A 149 -15.02 11.26 7.36
C PHE A 149 -15.89 12.20 6.53
N ASN A 150 -15.94 12.01 5.21
CA ASN A 150 -16.78 12.81 4.31
C ASN A 150 -18.28 12.61 4.58
N ALA A 151 -18.69 11.39 4.93
CA ALA A 151 -20.06 11.14 5.38
C ALA A 151 -20.37 11.89 6.69
N LEU A 152 -19.46 11.84 7.67
CA LEU A 152 -19.61 12.58 8.93
C LEU A 152 -19.63 14.10 8.73
N SER A 153 -18.76 14.62 7.86
CA SER A 153 -18.70 16.04 7.49
C SER A 153 -20.03 16.53 6.91
N ARG A 154 -20.62 15.77 5.99
CA ARG A 154 -21.96 16.08 5.44
C ARG A 154 -23.03 16.09 6.54
N PHE A 155 -23.02 15.08 7.41
CA PHE A 155 -23.94 15.00 8.54
C PHE A 155 -23.83 16.23 9.46
N VAL A 156 -22.61 16.58 9.89
CA VAL A 156 -22.34 17.74 10.74
C VAL A 156 -22.78 19.04 10.08
N ASN A 157 -22.45 19.25 8.81
CA ASN A 157 -22.83 20.46 8.08
C ASN A 157 -24.35 20.66 8.01
N VAL A 158 -25.12 19.58 7.86
CA VAL A 158 -26.58 19.66 7.88
C VAL A 158 -27.10 20.01 9.27
N LEU A 159 -26.56 19.38 10.33
CA LEU A 159 -26.97 19.70 11.70
C LEU A 159 -26.72 21.17 12.04
N ILE A 160 -25.55 21.70 11.66
CA ILE A 160 -25.20 23.11 11.87
C ILE A 160 -26.17 24.04 11.13
N LYS A 161 -26.44 23.79 9.84
CA LYS A 161 -27.42 24.58 9.08
C LYS A 161 -28.82 24.57 9.72
N ARG A 162 -29.26 23.41 10.24
CA ARG A 162 -30.55 23.30 10.94
C ARG A 162 -30.58 24.07 12.24
N ILE A 163 -29.48 24.07 13.00
CA ILE A 163 -29.35 24.88 14.23
C ILE A 163 -29.42 26.36 13.88
N GLU A 164 -28.68 26.80 12.87
CA GLU A 164 -28.65 28.19 12.41
C GLU A 164 -30.01 28.67 11.87
N SER A 165 -30.82 27.75 11.32
CA SER A 165 -32.17 28.03 10.83
C SER A 165 -33.27 27.89 11.89
N SER A 166 -32.94 27.48 13.11
CA SER A 166 -33.92 27.23 14.17
C SER A 166 -34.31 28.53 14.87
N GLU A 167 -35.60 28.74 15.13
CA GLU A 167 -36.11 29.88 15.90
C GLU A 167 -35.71 29.85 17.39
N VAL A 168 -35.26 28.68 17.87
CA VAL A 168 -34.77 28.51 19.25
C VAL A 168 -33.26 28.71 19.25
N ASP A 169 -32.77 29.57 20.15
CA ASP A 169 -31.33 29.83 20.32
C ASP A 169 -30.58 28.55 20.74
N LYS A 170 -30.08 27.81 19.74
CA LYS A 170 -29.30 26.58 19.87
C LYS A 170 -27.81 26.82 19.59
N ILE A 171 -27.32 28.06 19.73
CA ILE A 171 -25.92 28.43 19.42
C ILE A 171 -24.92 27.50 20.15
N LYS A 172 -25.13 27.25 21.45
CA LYS A 172 -24.28 26.36 22.25
C LYS A 172 -24.22 24.93 21.72
N LEU A 173 -25.32 24.41 21.19
CA LEU A 173 -25.34 23.07 20.57
C LEU A 173 -24.50 23.05 19.29
N GLY A 174 -24.56 24.13 18.50
CA GLY A 174 -23.73 24.29 17.30
C GLY A 174 -22.23 24.31 17.63
N GLU A 175 -21.84 24.98 18.70
CA GLU A 175 -20.45 24.98 19.18
C GLU A 175 -19.99 23.60 19.62
N VAL A 176 -20.82 22.87 20.38
CA VAL A 176 -20.52 21.48 20.80
C VAL A 176 -20.35 20.58 19.58
N ILE A 177 -21.26 20.61 18.61
CA ILE A 177 -21.17 19.79 17.40
C ILE A 177 -19.88 20.09 16.60
N LYS A 178 -19.52 21.37 16.46
CA LYS A 178 -18.27 21.78 15.79
C LYS A 178 -17.04 21.26 16.52
N ALA A 179 -16.99 21.41 17.83
CA ALA A 179 -15.88 20.92 18.66
C ALA A 179 -15.69 19.40 18.53
N GLU A 180 -16.78 18.63 18.59
CA GLU A 180 -16.70 17.17 18.40
C GLU A 180 -16.17 16.77 17.01
N PHE A 181 -16.57 17.49 15.96
CA PHE A 181 -16.11 17.24 14.60
C PHE A 181 -14.65 17.65 14.39
N ASP A 182 -14.22 18.78 14.97
CA ASP A 182 -12.85 19.28 14.86
C ASP A 182 -11.83 18.33 15.51
N GLU A 183 -12.18 17.66 16.61
CA GLU A 183 -11.34 16.62 17.22
C GLU A 183 -11.09 15.45 16.26
N VAL A 184 -12.12 14.98 15.55
CA VAL A 184 -11.98 13.91 14.54
C VAL A 184 -11.14 14.40 13.37
N LYS A 185 -11.40 15.61 12.89
CA LYS A 185 -10.67 16.21 11.77
C LYS A 185 -9.17 16.27 12.07
N GLN A 186 -8.78 16.72 13.25
CA GLN A 186 -7.39 16.75 13.69
C GLN A 186 -6.72 15.36 13.71
N LEU A 187 -7.48 14.29 13.96
CA LEU A 187 -6.98 12.92 13.92
C LEU A 187 -6.86 12.39 12.48
N VAL A 188 -7.83 12.66 11.63
CA VAL A 188 -7.78 12.31 10.20
C VAL A 188 -6.63 13.03 9.50
N ASP A 189 -6.39 14.29 9.82
CA ASP A 189 -5.30 15.10 9.27
C ASP A 189 -3.90 14.58 9.63
N LYS A 190 -3.79 13.66 10.61
CA LYS A 190 -2.54 12.97 10.96
C LYS A 190 -2.25 11.75 10.06
N ILE A 191 -3.21 11.31 9.25
CA ILE A 191 -2.99 10.19 8.32
C ILE A 191 -2.05 10.66 7.19
N PRO A 192 -0.94 9.96 6.93
CA PRO A 192 0.00 10.33 5.88
C PRO A 192 -0.64 10.30 4.49
N ARG A 193 -0.15 11.13 3.57
CA ARG A 193 -0.75 11.22 2.24
C ARG A 193 -0.41 10.03 1.35
N ASN A 194 0.76 9.44 1.56
CA ASN A 194 1.31 8.32 0.79
C ASN A 194 2.26 7.47 1.66
N ILE A 195 2.69 6.34 1.10
CA ILE A 195 3.56 5.37 1.79
C ILE A 195 4.96 5.93 2.09
N THR A 196 5.46 6.85 1.25
CA THR A 196 6.75 7.51 1.46
C THR A 196 6.71 8.43 2.69
N GLU A 197 5.64 9.21 2.86
CA GLU A 197 5.43 10.01 4.06
C GLU A 197 5.31 9.10 5.29
N LEU A 198 4.54 8.01 5.17
CA LEU A 198 4.37 7.03 6.23
C LEU A 198 5.73 6.46 6.70
N THR A 199 6.61 6.09 5.77
CA THR A 199 7.95 5.53 6.10
C THR A 199 8.96 6.54 6.63
N ASN A 200 8.66 7.85 6.53
CA ASN A 200 9.52 8.93 7.00
C ASN A 200 9.08 9.51 8.36
N ILE A 201 7.99 9.01 8.94
CA ILE A 201 7.56 9.43 10.27
C ILE A 201 8.43 8.74 11.32
N ILE A 202 9.26 9.53 12.00
CA ILE A 202 10.19 9.07 13.03
C ILE A 202 9.67 9.40 14.44
N ASP A 203 8.93 10.52 14.59
CA ASP A 203 8.61 11.12 15.90
C ASP A 203 7.12 11.08 16.30
N GLN A 204 6.22 10.60 15.43
CA GLN A 204 4.80 10.46 15.76
C GLN A 204 4.41 9.00 16.00
N PRO A 205 3.52 8.71 16.96
CA PRO A 205 3.00 7.37 17.13
C PRO A 205 2.10 7.01 15.94
N ILE A 206 2.69 6.38 14.93
CA ILE A 206 1.98 5.75 13.80
C ILE A 206 1.23 4.51 14.30
N GLN A 207 1.71 3.91 15.39
CA GLN A 207 1.19 2.67 15.94
C GLN A 207 -0.33 2.77 16.17
N GLY A 208 -1.08 1.91 15.47
CA GLY A 208 -2.54 1.82 15.54
C GLY A 208 -3.25 3.11 15.13
N LEU A 209 -2.63 3.98 14.33
CA LEU A 209 -3.25 5.22 13.86
C LEU A 209 -4.51 4.94 13.05
N TYR A 210 -4.49 3.94 12.16
CA TYR A 210 -5.68 3.54 11.41
C TYR A 210 -6.84 3.16 12.34
N THR A 211 -6.57 2.26 13.29
CA THR A 211 -7.55 1.77 14.26
C THR A 211 -8.11 2.91 15.10
N ARG A 212 -7.25 3.77 15.65
CA ARG A 212 -7.67 4.94 16.44
C ARG A 212 -8.56 5.89 15.65
N VAL A 213 -8.18 6.25 14.42
CA VAL A 213 -8.99 7.16 13.59
C VAL A 213 -10.32 6.52 13.24
N LYS A 214 -10.32 5.23 12.90
CA LYS A 214 -11.53 4.47 12.61
C LYS A 214 -12.48 4.45 13.80
N ASP A 215 -11.98 4.09 14.98
CA ASP A 215 -12.78 3.99 16.20
C ASP A 215 -13.32 5.36 16.64
N GLU A 216 -12.50 6.41 16.52
CA GLU A 216 -12.93 7.77 16.83
C GLU A 216 -14.03 8.25 15.89
N LEU A 217 -13.91 7.97 14.58
CA LEU A 217 -14.95 8.26 13.60
C LEU A 217 -16.28 7.60 13.97
N TYR A 218 -16.25 6.34 14.40
CA TYR A 218 -17.46 5.64 14.86
C TYR A 218 -18.03 6.27 16.14
N SER A 219 -17.20 6.45 17.16
CA SER A 219 -17.58 7.03 18.45
C SER A 219 -18.24 8.40 18.28
N LYS A 220 -17.62 9.27 17.48
CA LYS A 220 -18.07 10.64 17.27
C LYS A 220 -19.31 10.71 16.40
N ARG A 221 -19.42 9.83 15.40
CA ARG A 221 -20.65 9.65 14.64
C ARG A 221 -21.81 9.29 15.58
N ASP A 222 -21.63 8.34 16.48
CA ASP A 222 -22.69 7.90 17.40
C ASP A 222 -23.06 8.95 18.44
N LYS A 223 -22.07 9.71 18.94
CA LYS A 223 -22.32 10.86 19.80
C LYS A 223 -23.13 11.95 19.09
N LEU A 224 -22.75 12.31 17.87
CA LEU A 224 -23.44 13.34 17.08
C LEU A 224 -24.86 12.92 16.67
N LYS A 225 -25.10 11.63 16.41
CA LYS A 225 -26.45 11.09 16.20
C LYS A 225 -27.34 11.28 17.43
N ARG A 226 -26.86 10.90 18.62
CA ARG A 226 -27.61 11.07 19.87
C ARG A 226 -27.97 12.53 20.10
N LEU A 227 -27.00 13.43 19.94
CA LEU A 227 -27.23 14.87 20.02
C LEU A 227 -28.30 15.35 19.03
N ALA A 228 -28.29 14.84 17.79
CA ALA A 228 -29.27 15.21 16.77
C ALA A 228 -30.70 14.79 17.16
N VAL A 229 -30.89 13.60 17.73
CA VAL A 229 -32.21 13.11 18.18
C VAL A 229 -32.67 13.83 19.44
N GLU A 230 -31.82 13.90 20.46
CA GLU A 230 -32.13 14.53 21.76
C GLU A 230 -32.54 16.01 21.60
N ASN A 231 -31.98 16.69 20.60
CA ASN A 231 -32.27 18.10 20.32
C ASN A 231 -33.27 18.30 19.17
N GLN A 232 -33.97 17.23 18.76
CA GLN A 232 -35.03 17.24 17.74
C GLN A 232 -34.56 17.80 16.38
N LEU A 233 -33.27 17.65 16.07
CA LEU A 233 -32.72 18.03 14.76
C LEU A 233 -33.00 16.95 13.71
N LEU A 234 -33.11 15.68 14.14
CA LEU A 234 -33.53 14.54 13.33
C LEU A 234 -34.44 13.63 14.16
N SER A 235 -35.31 12.88 13.50
CA SER A 235 -36.07 11.81 14.16
C SER A 235 -35.25 10.52 14.26
N GLU A 236 -35.65 9.60 15.15
CA GLU A 236 -35.03 8.27 15.25
C GLU A 236 -35.12 7.50 13.93
N ASN A 237 -36.26 7.59 13.23
CA ASN A 237 -36.46 6.95 11.93
C ASN A 237 -35.51 7.51 10.87
N GLU A 238 -35.27 8.83 10.87
CA GLU A 238 -34.32 9.47 9.95
C GLU A 238 -32.89 9.01 10.21
N VAL A 239 -32.50 8.90 11.48
CA VAL A 239 -31.18 8.36 11.85
C VAL A 239 -31.05 6.89 11.43
N ALA A 240 -32.06 6.06 11.68
CA ALA A 240 -32.06 4.65 11.30
C ALA A 240 -31.95 4.44 9.78
N VAL A 241 -32.61 5.29 8.97
CA VAL A 241 -32.46 5.28 7.52
C VAL A 241 -31.03 5.64 7.12
N LEU A 242 -30.45 6.73 7.67
CA LEU A 242 -29.06 7.12 7.36
C LEU A 242 -28.04 6.05 7.76
N GLU A 243 -28.29 5.33 8.85
CA GLU A 243 -27.45 4.22 9.30
C GLU A 243 -27.50 3.06 8.32
N THR A 244 -28.70 2.62 7.97
CA THR A 244 -28.93 1.57 6.96
C THR A 244 -28.20 1.88 5.66
N LEU A 245 -28.37 3.08 5.13
CA LEU A 245 -27.75 3.47 3.85
C LEU A 245 -26.23 3.51 3.93
N TYR A 246 -25.69 3.96 5.06
CA TYR A 246 -24.26 3.99 5.27
C TYR A 246 -23.66 2.59 5.41
N GLU A 247 -24.31 1.69 6.13
CA GLU A 247 -23.89 0.30 6.30
C GLU A 247 -23.85 -0.44 4.96
N GLU A 248 -24.84 -0.18 4.11
CA GLU A 248 -24.92 -0.72 2.75
C GLU A 248 -24.00 0.01 1.76
N ARG A 249 -23.20 0.99 2.23
CA ARG A 249 -22.26 1.81 1.44
C ARG A 249 -22.92 2.50 0.24
N ILE A 250 -24.20 2.80 0.36
CA ILE A 250 -24.98 3.47 -0.68
C ILE A 250 -24.57 4.95 -0.70
N LYS A 251 -23.70 5.31 -1.65
CA LYS A 251 -23.32 6.71 -1.90
C LYS A 251 -24.28 7.37 -2.90
N GLU A 252 -24.69 6.61 -3.90
CA GLU A 252 -25.58 7.02 -4.99
C GLU A 252 -26.15 5.75 -5.64
N ASP A 253 -27.46 5.57 -5.64
CA ASP A 253 -28.14 4.40 -6.21
C ASP A 253 -29.56 4.76 -6.66
N GLU A 254 -30.19 3.87 -7.41
CA GLU A 254 -31.57 3.98 -7.88
C GLU A 254 -32.53 4.01 -6.68
N LEU A 255 -33.41 5.03 -6.63
CA LEU A 255 -34.39 5.19 -5.55
C LEU A 255 -35.20 3.91 -5.28
N GLY A 256 -35.56 3.15 -6.32
CA GLY A 256 -36.28 1.88 -6.17
C GLY A 256 -35.52 0.84 -5.34
N LYS A 257 -34.21 0.70 -5.55
CA LYS A 257 -33.33 -0.20 -4.80
C LYS A 257 -33.12 0.29 -3.37
N VAL A 258 -32.87 1.59 -3.21
CA VAL A 258 -32.69 2.24 -1.91
C VAL A 258 -33.94 2.02 -1.03
N VAL A 259 -35.14 2.21 -1.58
CA VAL A 259 -36.40 1.98 -0.88
C VAL A 259 -36.53 0.52 -0.45
N GLN A 260 -36.23 -0.44 -1.33
CA GLN A 260 -36.31 -1.87 -0.99
C GLN A 260 -35.37 -2.23 0.17
N ILE A 261 -34.15 -1.72 0.16
CA ILE A 261 -33.16 -1.96 1.21
C ILE A 261 -33.65 -1.41 2.55
N VAL A 262 -34.12 -0.16 2.57
CA VAL A 262 -34.68 0.47 3.79
C VAL A 262 -35.88 -0.31 4.32
N MET A 263 -36.80 -0.74 3.44
CA MET A 263 -37.95 -1.55 3.84
C MET A 263 -37.51 -2.88 4.47
N GLN A 264 -36.56 -3.59 3.85
CA GLN A 264 -36.11 -4.90 4.31
C GLN A 264 -35.34 -4.83 5.63
N ARG A 265 -34.49 -3.81 5.79
CA ARG A 265 -33.63 -3.67 6.98
C ARG A 265 -34.36 -3.09 8.18
N LEU A 266 -35.26 -2.14 7.97
CA LEU A 266 -35.94 -1.41 9.06
C LEU A 266 -37.40 -1.82 9.27
N GLY A 267 -37.97 -2.66 8.40
CA GLY A 267 -39.37 -3.07 8.50
C GLY A 267 -40.37 -1.93 8.25
N ILE A 268 -39.93 -0.85 7.62
CA ILE A 268 -40.75 0.35 7.33
C ILE A 268 -41.53 0.12 6.03
N LYS A 269 -42.78 0.60 5.95
CA LYS A 269 -43.61 0.49 4.74
C LYS A 269 -43.02 1.30 3.59
N LYS A 270 -43.31 0.90 2.35
CA LYS A 270 -42.77 1.55 1.14
C LYS A 270 -42.99 3.06 1.12
N GLU A 271 -44.21 3.51 1.39
CA GLU A 271 -44.61 4.93 1.37
C GLU A 271 -43.85 5.72 2.43
N ASP A 272 -43.74 5.18 3.65
CA ASP A 272 -43.01 5.80 4.75
C ASP A 272 -41.50 5.86 4.46
N SER A 273 -40.92 4.81 3.89
CA SER A 273 -39.51 4.77 3.45
C SER A 273 -39.24 5.82 2.37
N GLN A 274 -40.11 5.94 1.36
CA GLN A 274 -39.99 6.96 0.32
C GLN A 274 -40.05 8.36 0.93
N LYS A 275 -41.00 8.62 1.81
CA LYS A 275 -41.14 9.91 2.49
C LYS A 275 -39.89 10.25 3.30
N LEU A 276 -39.38 9.33 4.12
CA LEU A 276 -38.16 9.55 4.90
C LEU A 276 -36.94 9.81 4.02
N LEU A 277 -36.79 9.10 2.90
CA LEU A 277 -35.71 9.32 1.94
C LEU A 277 -35.80 10.70 1.28
N PHE A 278 -37.01 11.14 0.90
CA PHE A 278 -37.23 12.49 0.39
C PHE A 278 -36.92 13.55 1.45
N ASP A 279 -37.44 13.39 2.67
CA ASP A 279 -37.19 14.31 3.79
C ASP A 279 -35.67 14.43 4.09
N LEU A 280 -34.93 13.32 4.06
CA LEU A 280 -33.47 13.30 4.23
C LEU A 280 -32.72 13.94 3.05
N SER A 281 -33.23 13.76 1.83
CA SER A 281 -32.68 14.39 0.62
C SER A 281 -32.90 15.90 0.63
N GLU A 282 -34.08 16.37 1.01
CA GLU A 282 -34.39 17.81 1.17
C GLU A 282 -33.50 18.46 2.23
N LYS A 283 -33.19 17.72 3.29
CA LYS A 283 -32.22 18.15 4.32
C LYS A 283 -30.77 18.15 3.84
N GLY A 284 -30.48 17.64 2.64
CA GLY A 284 -29.13 17.53 2.08
C GLY A 284 -28.27 16.43 2.71
N LEU A 285 -28.89 15.47 3.42
CA LEU A 285 -28.20 14.33 4.03
C LEU A 285 -27.97 13.19 3.05
N LEU A 286 -28.75 13.16 1.96
CA LEU A 286 -28.69 12.18 0.90
C LEU A 286 -28.73 12.87 -0.47
N LEU A 287 -28.05 12.28 -1.44
CA LEU A 287 -28.23 12.59 -2.85
C LEU A 287 -28.93 11.39 -3.48
N ILE A 288 -30.18 11.58 -3.90
CA ILE A 288 -30.97 10.54 -4.55
C ILE A 288 -30.98 10.81 -6.05
N LYS A 289 -30.50 9.85 -6.85
CA LYS A 289 -30.69 9.88 -8.30
C LYS A 289 -32.12 9.44 -8.61
N LEU A 290 -32.93 10.38 -9.08
CA LEU A 290 -34.19 10.09 -9.74
C LEU A 290 -33.88 9.74 -11.20
N ILE A 291 -33.95 8.46 -11.55
CA ILE A 291 -33.98 8.07 -12.96
C ILE A 291 -35.43 8.24 -13.41
N ALA A 292 -35.69 9.27 -14.20
CA ALA A 292 -36.93 9.36 -14.97
C ALA A 292 -36.80 8.42 -16.18
N GLU A 293 -37.73 7.49 -16.31
CA GLU A 293 -37.96 6.78 -17.59
C GLU A 293 -38.61 7.71 -18.61
#